data_AF-A0A3D2WWU0-F1
#
_entry.id   AF-A0A3D2WWU0-F1
#
_cell.length_a   1.000
_cell.length_b   1.000
_cell.length_c   1.000
_cell.angle_alpha   90.00
_cell.angle_beta   90.00
_cell.angle_gamma   90.00
#
_symmetry.space_group_name_H-M   'P 1'
#
loop_
_entity.id
_entity.type
_entity.pdbx_description
1 polymer ?
#
loop_
_entity_poly.entity_id
_entity_poly.type
_entity_poly.pdbx_seq_one_letter_code
_entity_poly.pdbx_strand_id
1 'polypeptide(L)'
;MKQTKLKRNQDRLTNLSILCFLGCLLPFLCEGKAAQYTATPVWAQDAIWYQIFPERFRNGDPSNDPTIETLDGTWPYDKQHEWAITPWTSDWYKLQQWEDKNARGFYYNAQLRRYGGDIQGIIDKLDYLQELGVNAIYLNPVFESASSHKYGATMYRHIDNNFGPDPKGDIEIWNSETPDDPSTWRWTSADQLFLKLINEVHNRDMKIIIDGVFNHVGIPFWAFQDVKKKGRQSKYLDWFIINSFDNPATSEDEFEYQGWYGVTDL
;
A
#
# COMPACT_ATOMS: atom_id res chain seq x y z
N MET A 1 -35.73 58.77 54.27
CA MET A 1 -35.31 59.62 55.41
C MET A 1 -34.53 58.77 56.41
N LYS A 2 -33.38 59.29 56.85
CA LYS A 2 -32.44 58.82 57.90
C LYS A 2 -31.47 57.67 57.58
N GLN A 3 -30.19 58.07 57.56
CA GLN A 3 -28.92 57.33 57.54
C GLN A 3 -28.58 56.74 58.92
N THR A 4 -27.76 55.67 58.95
CA THR A 4 -26.51 55.51 59.75
C THR A 4 -25.94 54.10 59.46
N LYS A 5 -24.79 53.83 58.84
CA LYS A 5 -23.35 54.17 59.04
C LYS A 5 -22.68 53.47 60.26
N LEU A 6 -21.69 52.60 59.94
CA LEU A 6 -20.38 52.32 60.58
C LEU A 6 -20.08 50.95 61.25
N LYS A 7 -19.03 50.30 60.68
CA LYS A 7 -17.79 49.67 61.26
C LYS A 7 -17.97 48.58 62.35
N ARG A 8 -17.10 47.57 62.54
CA ARG A 8 -15.67 47.36 62.26
C ARG A 8 -15.33 45.87 62.47
N ASN A 9 -14.33 45.36 61.74
CA ASN A 9 -13.60 44.11 61.98
C ASN A 9 -13.13 43.93 63.44
N GLN A 10 -13.04 42.68 63.92
CA GLN A 10 -11.77 42.03 64.27
C GLN A 10 -11.97 40.62 64.87
N ASP A 11 -11.44 39.64 64.14
CA ASP A 11 -10.66 38.46 64.55
C ASP A 11 -10.63 38.08 66.04
N ARG A 12 -10.98 36.81 66.32
CA ARG A 12 -10.22 35.93 67.23
C ARG A 12 -10.42 34.45 66.88
N LEU A 13 -9.31 33.89 66.40
CA LEU A 13 -8.91 32.49 66.34
C LEU A 13 -9.45 31.62 67.49
N THR A 14 -9.88 30.40 67.16
CA THR A 14 -9.28 29.16 67.71
C THR A 14 -9.63 27.93 66.88
N ASN A 15 -8.57 27.24 66.46
CA ASN A 15 -8.48 25.97 65.75
C ASN A 15 -9.26 24.83 66.42
N LEU A 16 -9.91 23.96 65.63
CA LEU A 16 -9.61 22.52 65.61
C LEU A 16 -10.29 21.81 64.43
N SER A 17 -9.46 21.23 63.55
CA SER A 17 -9.66 19.99 62.81
C SER A 17 -10.89 19.84 61.89
N ILE A 18 -10.64 19.78 60.57
CA ILE A 18 -10.71 18.52 59.81
C ILE A 18 -9.95 18.73 58.48
N LEU A 19 -8.93 17.89 58.32
CA LEU A 19 -8.08 17.74 57.16
C LEU A 19 -8.83 16.98 56.05
N CYS A 20 -8.40 17.22 54.81
CA CYS A 20 -8.49 16.33 53.64
C CYS A 20 -9.83 16.23 52.90
N PHE A 21 -9.96 17.03 51.83
CA PHE A 21 -10.31 16.55 50.48
C PHE A 21 -9.77 17.55 49.45
N LEU A 22 -8.44 17.59 49.29
CA LEU A 22 -7.80 18.07 48.06
C LEU A 22 -7.59 16.84 47.19
N GLY A 23 -8.56 16.53 46.35
CA GLY A 23 -8.50 15.39 45.47
C GLY A 23 -9.55 15.48 44.38
N CYS A 24 -9.07 15.64 43.15
CA CYS A 24 -9.79 15.44 41.90
C CYS A 24 -10.88 16.47 41.57
N LEU A 25 -10.52 17.44 40.72
CA LEU A 25 -11.36 17.93 39.60
C LEU A 25 -10.49 18.82 38.69
N LEU A 26 -9.51 18.20 38.05
CA LEU A 26 -8.95 18.71 36.79
C LEU A 26 -9.42 17.72 35.73
N PRO A 27 -10.53 17.97 35.02
CA PRO A 27 -10.78 17.25 33.79
C PRO A 27 -9.66 17.65 32.83
N PHE A 28 -8.95 16.64 32.35
CA PHE A 28 -8.04 16.69 31.21
C PHE A 28 -8.69 17.51 30.07
N LEU A 29 -8.32 18.78 29.95
CA LEU A 29 -8.42 19.50 28.68
C LEU A 29 -7.12 19.23 27.93
N CYS A 30 -6.98 18.01 27.47
CA CYS A 30 -6.17 17.71 26.31
C CYS A 30 -7.14 17.34 25.19
N GLU A 31 -7.98 18.31 24.79
CA GLU A 31 -8.55 18.30 23.46
C GLU A 31 -7.37 18.36 22.50
N GLY A 32 -6.89 17.20 22.07
CA GLY A 32 -6.08 17.13 20.88
C GLY A 32 -6.89 17.80 19.79
N LYS A 33 -6.48 19.01 19.38
CA LYS A 33 -6.96 19.61 18.14
C LYS A 33 -6.65 18.59 17.06
N ALA A 34 -7.65 17.81 16.65
CA ALA A 34 -7.61 17.18 15.35
C ALA A 34 -7.27 18.31 14.38
N ALA A 35 -6.12 18.21 13.72
CA ALA A 35 -5.77 19.15 12.68
C ALA A 35 -6.91 19.12 11.68
N GLN A 36 -7.73 20.16 11.66
CA GLN A 36 -8.82 20.26 10.71
C GLN A 36 -8.14 20.52 9.36
N TYR A 37 -7.94 19.47 8.58
CA TYR A 37 -7.41 19.54 7.21
C TYR A 37 -8.48 20.22 6.33
N THR A 38 -8.61 21.54 6.43
CA THR A 38 -9.64 22.32 5.73
C THR A 38 -9.22 22.79 4.34
N ALA A 39 -8.00 22.50 3.90
CA ALA A 39 -7.49 22.99 2.62
C ALA A 39 -7.09 21.84 1.71
N THR A 40 -7.95 21.50 0.75
CA THR A 40 -7.55 20.76 -0.44
C THR A 40 -6.41 21.52 -1.13
N PRO A 41 -5.36 20.85 -1.61
CA PRO A 41 -4.28 21.53 -2.32
C PRO A 41 -4.82 22.37 -3.48
N VAL A 42 -4.47 23.66 -3.52
CA VAL A 42 -5.02 24.60 -4.52
C VAL A 42 -4.77 24.13 -5.94
N TRP A 43 -3.59 23.55 -6.21
CA TRP A 43 -3.22 23.02 -7.52
C TRP A 43 -4.17 21.93 -8.04
N ALA A 44 -4.85 21.21 -7.15
CA ALA A 44 -5.76 20.13 -7.55
C ALA A 44 -7.03 20.65 -8.24
N GLN A 45 -7.36 21.93 -8.07
CA GLN A 45 -8.51 22.57 -8.74
C GLN A 45 -8.26 22.77 -10.25
N ASP A 46 -7.00 22.97 -10.63
CA ASP A 46 -6.57 23.16 -12.02
C ASP A 46 -5.99 21.87 -12.64
N ALA A 47 -6.13 20.74 -11.95
CA ALA A 47 -5.52 19.50 -12.36
C ALA A 47 -6.25 18.85 -13.54
N ILE A 48 -5.49 18.58 -14.61
CA ILE A 48 -5.86 17.73 -15.74
C ILE A 48 -5.18 16.38 -15.49
N TRP A 49 -5.98 15.47 -14.93
CA TRP A 49 -5.52 14.15 -14.49
C TRP A 49 -5.37 13.18 -15.66
N TYR A 50 -4.30 12.38 -15.60
CA TYR A 50 -4.14 11.18 -16.41
C TYR A 50 -3.85 10.00 -15.50
N GLN A 51 -4.74 9.01 -15.49
CA GLN A 51 -4.54 7.78 -14.75
C GLN A 51 -3.73 6.79 -15.58
N ILE A 52 -2.69 6.22 -14.99
CA ILE A 52 -1.80 5.25 -15.61
C ILE A 52 -1.90 3.95 -14.83
N PHE A 53 -2.19 2.86 -15.55
CA PHE A 53 -1.98 1.50 -15.10
C PHE A 53 -0.60 1.04 -15.59
N PRO A 54 0.46 1.06 -14.75
CA PRO A 54 1.85 0.98 -15.24
C PRO A 54 2.12 -0.25 -16.10
N GLU A 55 1.66 -1.42 -15.65
CA GLU A 55 1.83 -2.73 -16.31
C GLU A 55 1.26 -2.78 -17.74
N ARG A 56 0.38 -1.83 -18.11
CA ARG A 56 -0.29 -1.76 -19.43
C ARG A 56 -0.12 -0.42 -20.15
N PHE A 57 0.72 0.48 -19.64
CA PHE A 57 0.89 1.78 -20.27
C PHE A 57 1.91 1.71 -21.41
N ARG A 58 3.13 1.27 -21.10
CA ARG A 58 4.20 1.07 -22.06
C ARG A 58 5.32 0.22 -21.45
N ASN A 59 5.82 -0.75 -22.20
CA ASN A 59 7.07 -1.43 -21.89
C ASN A 59 8.24 -0.57 -22.40
N GLY A 60 9.06 -0.06 -21.48
CA GLY A 60 10.26 0.73 -21.76
C GLY A 60 11.55 -0.05 -21.53
N ASP A 61 11.51 -1.16 -20.79
CA ASP A 61 12.65 -2.02 -20.52
C ASP A 61 12.26 -3.50 -20.52
N PRO A 62 12.30 -4.19 -21.67
CA PRO A 62 11.94 -5.61 -21.76
C PRO A 62 12.82 -6.55 -20.93
N SER A 63 13.94 -6.07 -20.35
CA SER A 63 14.81 -6.89 -19.53
C SER A 63 14.25 -7.15 -18.12
N ASN A 64 13.27 -6.35 -17.69
CA ASN A 64 12.59 -6.51 -16.41
C ASN A 64 11.19 -7.15 -16.52
N ASP A 65 10.80 -7.57 -17.73
CA ASP A 65 9.50 -8.18 -17.98
C ASP A 65 9.19 -9.32 -16.98
N PRO A 66 7.94 -9.40 -16.48
CA PRO A 66 7.52 -10.49 -15.61
C PRO A 66 7.81 -11.86 -16.22
N THR A 67 8.22 -12.81 -15.38
CA THR A 67 8.40 -14.21 -15.75
C THR A 67 7.30 -15.08 -15.13
N ILE A 68 7.23 -16.35 -15.53
CA ILE A 68 6.25 -17.28 -14.95
C ILE A 68 6.40 -17.40 -13.42
N GLU A 69 7.62 -17.31 -12.90
CA GLU A 69 7.92 -17.36 -11.47
C GLU A 69 7.41 -16.12 -10.73
N THR A 70 7.41 -14.95 -11.36
CA THR A 70 6.92 -13.70 -10.75
C THR A 70 5.40 -13.67 -10.55
N LEU A 71 4.67 -14.63 -11.14
CA LEU A 71 3.23 -14.78 -10.96
C LEU A 71 2.88 -15.53 -9.66
N ASP A 72 3.86 -16.18 -9.01
CA ASP A 72 3.59 -16.97 -7.81
C ASP A 72 3.08 -16.05 -6.68
N GLY A 73 1.93 -16.42 -6.09
CA GLY A 73 1.30 -15.66 -5.01
C GLY A 73 0.24 -14.64 -5.45
N THR A 74 -0.19 -14.66 -6.71
CA THR A 74 -1.39 -13.95 -7.17
C THR A 74 -2.51 -14.92 -7.54
N TRP A 75 -3.76 -14.45 -7.49
CA TRP A 75 -4.89 -15.17 -8.09
C TRP A 75 -4.58 -15.49 -9.56
N PRO A 76 -4.84 -16.73 -10.03
CA PRO A 76 -5.65 -17.80 -9.43
C PRO A 76 -4.92 -18.74 -8.44
N TYR A 77 -3.69 -18.41 -8.03
CA TYR A 77 -2.82 -19.19 -7.13
C TYR A 77 -2.41 -20.59 -7.62
N ASP A 78 -3.04 -21.09 -8.69
CA ASP A 78 -2.59 -22.25 -9.44
C ASP A 78 -1.17 -22.00 -9.96
N LYS A 79 -0.28 -22.98 -9.78
CA LYS A 79 1.07 -22.91 -10.35
C LYS A 79 0.98 -23.03 -11.87
N GLN A 80 1.52 -22.03 -12.57
CA GLN A 80 1.55 -22.06 -14.04
C GLN A 80 2.73 -22.90 -14.52
N HIS A 81 2.54 -23.67 -15.59
CA HIS A 81 3.57 -24.52 -16.20
C HIS A 81 4.04 -24.01 -17.56
N GLU A 82 3.18 -23.26 -18.24
CA GLU A 82 3.48 -22.59 -19.49
C GLU A 82 2.90 -21.18 -19.44
N TRP A 83 3.72 -20.20 -19.78
CA TRP A 83 3.32 -18.80 -19.76
C TRP A 83 4.28 -17.96 -20.61
N ALA A 84 3.77 -16.89 -21.21
CA ALA A 84 4.58 -15.92 -21.91
C ALA A 84 3.95 -14.52 -21.82
N ILE A 85 4.79 -13.48 -21.94
CA ILE A 85 4.35 -12.10 -22.10
C ILE A 85 3.33 -12.01 -23.24
N THR A 86 2.22 -11.32 -22.95
CA THR A 86 1.15 -11.12 -23.91
C THR A 86 1.59 -10.08 -24.94
N PRO A 87 1.50 -10.39 -26.24
CA PRO A 87 1.86 -9.42 -27.27
C PRO A 87 0.98 -8.17 -27.18
N TRP A 88 1.61 -7.00 -27.19
CA TRP A 88 0.91 -5.72 -27.32
C TRP A 88 0.04 -5.73 -28.57
N THR A 89 -1.14 -5.08 -28.49
CA THR A 89 -2.14 -4.99 -29.57
C THR A 89 -2.78 -6.31 -30.02
N SER A 90 -2.47 -7.43 -29.37
CA SER A 90 -3.19 -8.69 -29.60
C SER A 90 -4.68 -8.56 -29.25
N ASP A 91 -5.52 -9.37 -29.90
CA ASP A 91 -6.96 -9.41 -29.61
C ASP A 91 -7.18 -9.78 -28.14
N TRP A 92 -7.77 -8.84 -27.41
CA TRP A 92 -7.99 -8.95 -25.98
C TRP A 92 -8.86 -10.15 -25.60
N TYR A 93 -9.86 -10.52 -26.39
CA TYR A 93 -10.78 -11.62 -26.04
C TYR A 93 -10.31 -12.98 -26.56
N LYS A 94 -9.34 -12.98 -27.49
CA LYS A 94 -8.75 -14.21 -28.00
C LYS A 94 -7.77 -14.79 -27.00
N LEU A 95 -7.86 -16.10 -26.78
CA LEU A 95 -6.88 -16.81 -25.96
C LEU A 95 -5.50 -16.83 -26.63
N GLN A 96 -4.46 -16.70 -25.82
CA GLN A 96 -3.07 -16.87 -26.23
C GLN A 96 -2.73 -18.35 -26.32
N GLN A 97 -1.68 -18.69 -27.06
CA GLN A 97 -1.30 -20.09 -27.30
C GLN A 97 -1.03 -20.89 -26.00
N TRP A 98 -0.48 -20.25 -24.97
CA TRP A 98 -0.25 -20.89 -23.67
C TRP A 98 -1.54 -21.01 -22.84
N GLU A 99 -2.52 -20.14 -23.06
CA GLU A 99 -3.82 -20.15 -22.37
C GLU A 99 -4.70 -21.31 -22.85
N ASP A 100 -4.65 -21.63 -24.15
CA ASP A 100 -5.40 -22.76 -24.73
C ASP A 100 -5.07 -24.11 -24.06
N LYS A 101 -3.91 -24.22 -23.41
CA LYS A 101 -3.42 -25.45 -22.80
C LYS A 101 -3.97 -25.74 -21.41
N ASN A 102 -4.48 -24.73 -20.70
CA ASN A 102 -4.98 -24.90 -19.34
C ASN A 102 -6.48 -25.20 -19.26
N ALA A 103 -7.19 -25.22 -20.40
CA ALA A 103 -8.63 -25.45 -20.51
C ALA A 103 -9.50 -24.48 -19.69
N ARG A 104 -8.98 -23.30 -19.34
CA ARG A 104 -9.71 -22.23 -18.65
C ARG A 104 -10.15 -21.14 -19.64
N GLY A 105 -11.20 -20.42 -19.27
CA GLY A 105 -11.73 -19.32 -20.08
C GLY A 105 -11.00 -18.00 -19.90
N PHE A 106 -11.44 -16.99 -20.66
CA PHE A 106 -10.87 -15.63 -20.65
C PHE A 106 -10.72 -15.02 -19.25
N TYR A 107 -11.75 -15.08 -18.40
CA TYR A 107 -11.72 -14.41 -17.09
C TYR A 107 -10.65 -14.97 -16.14
N TYR A 108 -10.32 -16.25 -16.26
CA TYR A 108 -9.22 -16.86 -15.53
C TYR A 108 -7.88 -16.35 -16.07
N ASN A 109 -7.70 -16.42 -17.39
CA ASN A 109 -6.44 -16.10 -18.03
C ASN A 109 -6.11 -14.60 -18.03
N ALA A 110 -7.11 -13.73 -18.06
CA ALA A 110 -6.92 -12.27 -18.08
C ALA A 110 -6.11 -11.75 -16.88
N GLN A 111 -6.22 -12.42 -15.71
CA GLN A 111 -5.47 -12.06 -14.50
C GLN A 111 -3.99 -12.49 -14.57
N LEU A 112 -3.68 -13.52 -15.38
CA LEU A 112 -2.34 -14.03 -15.60
C LEU A 112 -1.58 -13.27 -16.70
N ARG A 113 -2.28 -12.52 -17.56
CA ARG A 113 -1.64 -11.75 -18.63
C ARG A 113 -0.73 -10.66 -18.05
N ARG A 114 0.46 -10.53 -18.61
CA ARG A 114 1.38 -9.40 -18.43
C ARG A 114 1.84 -8.92 -19.80
N TYR A 115 2.15 -7.64 -19.92
CA TYR A 115 2.59 -6.94 -21.12
C TYR A 115 3.95 -6.26 -20.89
N GLY A 116 4.46 -6.28 -19.65
CA GLY A 116 5.77 -5.74 -19.30
C GLY A 116 5.79 -4.22 -19.22
N GLY A 117 4.65 -3.58 -18.94
CA GLY A 117 4.65 -2.14 -18.71
C GLY A 117 5.41 -1.78 -17.43
N ASP A 118 6.21 -0.73 -17.47
CA ASP A 118 7.18 -0.40 -16.42
C ASP A 118 7.35 1.12 -16.23
N ILE A 119 8.17 1.53 -15.25
CA ILE A 119 8.42 2.95 -14.96
C ILE A 119 9.20 3.64 -16.08
N GLN A 120 10.15 2.96 -16.73
CA GLN A 120 10.91 3.53 -17.84
C GLN A 120 9.96 3.85 -19.01
N GLY A 121 8.94 3.02 -19.25
CA GLY A 121 7.90 3.26 -20.24
C GLY A 121 7.04 4.49 -19.93
N ILE A 122 6.80 4.79 -18.65
CA ILE A 122 6.15 6.04 -18.23
C ILE A 122 7.06 7.23 -18.53
N ILE A 123 8.34 7.15 -18.12
CA ILE A 123 9.35 8.22 -18.35
C ILE A 123 9.44 8.55 -19.85
N ASP A 124 9.53 7.54 -20.71
CA ASP A 124 9.61 7.66 -22.16
C ASP A 124 8.39 8.35 -22.81
N LYS A 125 7.29 8.51 -22.06
CA LYS A 125 6.02 9.09 -22.53
C LYS A 125 5.61 10.36 -21.79
N LEU A 126 6.44 10.90 -20.90
CA LEU A 126 6.13 12.15 -20.22
C LEU A 126 5.96 13.33 -21.20
N ASP A 127 6.74 13.38 -22.27
CA ASP A 127 6.61 14.43 -23.29
C ASP A 127 5.26 14.34 -24.01
N TYR A 128 4.80 13.12 -24.33
CA TYR A 128 3.47 12.90 -24.88
C TYR A 128 2.35 13.37 -23.93
N LEU A 129 2.48 13.08 -22.63
CA LEU A 129 1.48 13.52 -21.64
C LEU A 129 1.48 15.04 -21.51
N GLN A 130 2.66 15.68 -21.52
CA GLN A 130 2.78 17.12 -21.45
C GLN A 130 2.20 17.80 -22.70
N GLU A 131 2.48 17.29 -23.91
CA GLU A 131 1.89 17.77 -25.17
C GLU A 131 0.37 17.65 -25.19
N LEU A 132 -0.19 16.60 -24.56
CA LEU A 132 -1.63 16.42 -24.40
C LEU A 132 -2.26 17.46 -23.45
N GLY A 133 -1.45 18.16 -22.64
CA GLY A 133 -1.89 19.14 -21.65
C GLY A 133 -2.15 18.53 -20.26
N VAL A 134 -1.71 17.30 -20.00
CA VAL A 134 -1.76 16.69 -18.67
C VAL A 134 -0.85 17.46 -17.72
N ASN A 135 -1.32 17.74 -16.51
CA ASN A 135 -0.51 18.36 -15.46
C ASN A 135 -0.53 17.59 -14.13
N ALA A 136 -1.25 16.48 -14.06
CA ALA A 136 -1.27 15.59 -12.90
C ALA A 136 -1.42 14.13 -13.32
N ILE A 137 -0.57 13.25 -12.79
CA ILE A 137 -0.56 11.82 -13.05
C ILE A 137 -1.06 11.09 -11.80
N TYR A 138 -1.95 10.12 -12.00
CA TYR A 138 -2.33 9.16 -10.97
C TYR A 138 -1.84 7.77 -11.38
N LEU A 139 -0.95 7.18 -10.60
CA LEU A 139 -0.55 5.79 -10.80
C LEU A 139 -1.44 4.84 -9.99
N ASN A 140 -1.97 3.81 -10.65
CA ASN A 140 -2.39 2.58 -9.96
C ASN A 140 -1.23 2.01 -9.12
N PRO A 141 -1.48 1.03 -8.21
CA PRO A 141 -0.49 0.61 -7.23
C PRO A 141 0.86 0.22 -7.86
N VAL A 142 1.95 0.66 -7.22
CA VAL A 142 3.32 0.50 -7.71
C VAL A 142 4.21 -0.32 -6.79
N PHE A 143 3.73 -0.63 -5.58
CA PHE A 143 4.48 -1.43 -4.63
C PHE A 143 4.49 -2.91 -5.02
N GLU A 144 5.51 -3.61 -4.56
CA GLU A 144 5.77 -5.01 -4.88
C GLU A 144 4.54 -5.91 -4.71
N SER A 145 4.16 -6.60 -5.79
CA SER A 145 3.06 -7.53 -5.85
C SER A 145 3.14 -8.44 -7.09
N ALA A 146 2.89 -9.74 -6.89
CA ALA A 146 2.79 -10.72 -7.96
C ALA A 146 1.65 -10.43 -8.95
N SER A 147 0.61 -9.71 -8.52
CA SER A 147 -0.54 -9.37 -9.37
C SER A 147 -0.19 -8.28 -10.38
N SER A 148 -0.85 -8.28 -11.55
CA SER A 148 -0.66 -7.19 -12.54
C SER A 148 -1.16 -5.84 -12.02
N HIS A 149 -2.20 -5.87 -11.19
CA HIS A 149 -2.85 -4.68 -10.65
C HIS A 149 -2.26 -4.17 -9.34
N LYS A 150 -1.47 -5.00 -8.66
CA LYS A 150 -0.69 -4.67 -7.46
C LYS A 150 -1.46 -4.25 -6.20
N TYR A 151 -2.80 -4.36 -6.21
CA TYR A 151 -3.63 -4.22 -4.99
C TYR A 151 -3.30 -5.22 -3.87
N GLY A 152 -2.81 -6.42 -4.19
CA GLY A 152 -2.34 -7.38 -3.19
C GLY A 152 -0.84 -7.20 -2.90
N ALA A 153 -0.45 -6.11 -2.26
CA ALA A 153 0.96 -5.82 -1.96
C ALA A 153 1.57 -6.94 -1.11
N THR A 154 2.82 -7.34 -1.39
CA THR A 154 3.62 -8.23 -0.53
C THR A 154 4.50 -7.45 0.43
N MET A 155 4.78 -6.18 0.09
CA MET A 155 5.44 -5.20 0.93
C MET A 155 5.16 -3.78 0.40
N TYR A 156 5.22 -2.76 1.28
CA TYR A 156 5.04 -1.35 0.90
C TYR A 156 6.35 -0.55 0.87
N ARG A 157 7.47 -1.18 1.22
CA ARG A 157 8.76 -0.49 1.36
C ARG A 157 9.54 -0.36 0.04
N HIS A 158 9.18 -1.16 -0.97
CA HIS A 158 9.81 -1.11 -2.29
C HIS A 158 8.77 -1.04 -3.41
N ILE A 159 9.16 -0.33 -4.46
CA ILE A 159 8.55 -0.41 -5.78
C ILE A 159 8.76 -1.81 -6.33
N ASP A 160 7.77 -2.28 -7.10
CA ASP A 160 7.79 -3.59 -7.69
C ASP A 160 9.02 -3.83 -8.56
N ASN A 161 9.66 -4.98 -8.40
CA ASN A 161 10.91 -5.27 -9.08
C ASN A 161 10.77 -5.36 -10.60
N ASN A 162 9.60 -5.76 -11.13
CA ASN A 162 9.33 -5.75 -12.57
C ASN A 162 9.06 -4.34 -13.13
N PHE A 163 9.01 -3.31 -12.28
CA PHE A 163 8.97 -1.91 -12.72
C PHE A 163 10.34 -1.24 -12.72
N GLY A 164 11.38 -1.89 -12.18
CA GLY A 164 12.77 -1.42 -12.12
C GLY A 164 13.70 -2.17 -13.06
N PRO A 165 14.94 -1.69 -13.26
CA PRO A 165 15.86 -2.23 -14.26
C PRO A 165 16.62 -3.50 -13.81
N ASP A 166 16.65 -3.84 -12.51
CA ASP A 166 17.36 -5.02 -12.01
C ASP A 166 16.52 -5.82 -11.01
N PRO A 167 15.55 -6.62 -11.49
CA PRO A 167 14.68 -7.37 -10.59
C PRO A 167 15.41 -8.35 -9.67
N LYS A 168 16.55 -8.90 -10.13
CA LYS A 168 17.34 -9.86 -9.36
C LYS A 168 18.10 -9.19 -8.23
N GLY A 169 18.78 -8.07 -8.51
CA GLY A 169 19.45 -7.27 -7.50
C GLY A 169 18.48 -6.73 -6.45
N ASP A 170 17.28 -6.33 -6.86
CA ASP A 170 16.24 -5.86 -5.97
C ASP A 170 15.81 -6.95 -4.96
N ILE A 171 15.61 -8.19 -5.43
CA ILE A 171 15.32 -9.36 -4.57
C ILE A 171 16.46 -9.64 -3.59
N GLU A 172 17.73 -9.55 -4.02
CA GLU A 172 18.89 -9.73 -3.13
C GLU A 172 18.91 -8.70 -1.99
N ILE A 173 18.55 -7.45 -2.30
CA ILE A 173 18.41 -6.40 -1.30
C ILE A 173 17.30 -6.75 -0.31
N TRP A 174 16.09 -7.08 -0.78
CA TRP A 174 14.96 -7.42 0.10
C TRP A 174 15.28 -8.55 1.08
N ASN A 175 15.99 -9.57 0.60
CA ASN A 175 16.38 -10.73 1.41
C ASN A 175 17.44 -10.41 2.47
N SER A 176 18.14 -9.27 2.33
CA SER A 176 19.12 -8.80 3.31
C SER A 176 18.50 -7.94 4.41
N GLU A 177 17.24 -7.53 4.25
CA GLU A 177 16.55 -6.62 5.16
C GLU A 177 15.78 -7.36 6.26
N THR A 178 15.50 -6.63 7.34
CA THR A 178 14.49 -7.02 8.32
C THR A 178 13.21 -6.20 8.04
N PRO A 179 12.10 -6.84 7.62
CA PRO A 179 10.92 -6.12 7.13
C PRO A 179 10.33 -5.07 8.09
N ASP A 180 10.42 -5.29 9.40
CA ASP A 180 9.92 -4.39 10.43
C ASP A 180 10.99 -3.49 11.07
N ASP A 181 12.22 -3.48 10.53
CA ASP A 181 13.30 -2.58 10.95
C ASP A 181 13.77 -1.69 9.78
N PRO A 182 13.26 -0.45 9.70
CA PRO A 182 13.63 0.50 8.65
C PRO A 182 15.11 0.87 8.61
N SER A 183 15.87 0.64 9.68
CA SER A 183 17.32 0.92 9.68
C SER A 183 18.09 -0.06 8.80
N THR A 184 17.49 -1.19 8.46
CA THR A 184 18.06 -2.19 7.55
C THR A 184 17.74 -1.93 6.09
N TRP A 185 16.76 -1.08 5.79
CA TRP A 185 16.25 -0.91 4.43
C TRP A 185 17.24 -0.22 3.51
N ARG A 186 17.28 -0.66 2.26
CA ARG A 186 18.17 -0.11 1.24
C ARG A 186 17.39 0.16 -0.03
N TRP A 187 17.70 1.28 -0.68
CA TRP A 187 17.09 1.59 -1.96
C TRP A 187 17.40 0.52 -3.01
N THR A 188 16.36 0.06 -3.69
CA THR A 188 16.47 -0.84 -4.84
C THR A 188 16.66 -0.05 -6.13
N SER A 189 16.96 -0.77 -7.22
CA SER A 189 17.02 -0.16 -8.55
C SER A 189 15.65 0.36 -8.99
N ALA A 190 14.56 -0.36 -8.69
CA ALA A 190 13.19 0.09 -8.93
C ALA A 190 12.86 1.37 -8.16
N ASP A 191 13.22 1.45 -6.87
CA ASP A 191 12.97 2.65 -6.07
C ASP A 191 13.71 3.87 -6.63
N GLN A 192 14.98 3.70 -7.02
CA GLN A 192 15.78 4.76 -7.63
C GLN A 192 15.20 5.23 -8.96
N LEU A 193 14.69 4.30 -9.79
CA LEU A 193 14.02 4.64 -11.04
C LEU A 193 12.70 5.37 -10.79
N PHE A 194 11.95 5.00 -9.75
CA PHE A 194 10.73 5.71 -9.35
C PHE A 194 11.01 7.14 -8.87
N LEU A 195 12.07 7.34 -8.08
CA LEU A 195 12.52 8.69 -7.70
C LEU A 195 12.90 9.53 -8.93
N LYS A 196 13.53 8.91 -9.93
CA LYS A 196 13.80 9.57 -11.22
C LYS A 196 12.50 9.95 -11.94
N LEU A 197 11.49 9.07 -11.99
CA LEU A 197 10.17 9.40 -12.55
C LEU A 197 9.56 10.63 -11.86
N ILE A 198 9.54 10.65 -10.52
CA ILE A 198 9.02 11.79 -9.75
C ILE A 198 9.73 13.09 -10.13
N ASN A 199 11.06 13.06 -10.22
CA ASN A 199 11.86 14.23 -10.61
C ASN A 199 11.52 14.68 -12.04
N GLU A 200 11.41 13.75 -12.99
CA GLU A 200 11.08 14.06 -14.39
C GLU A 200 9.66 14.63 -14.56
N VAL A 201 8.70 14.15 -13.76
CA VAL A 201 7.34 14.72 -13.70
C VAL A 201 7.37 16.14 -13.16
N HIS A 202 8.07 16.38 -12.05
CA HIS A 202 8.18 17.70 -11.45
C HIS A 202 8.93 18.70 -12.33
N ASN A 203 9.95 18.27 -13.08
CA ASN A 203 10.68 19.10 -14.05
C ASN A 203 9.79 19.60 -15.19
N ARG A 204 8.63 18.97 -15.40
CA ARG A 204 7.61 19.35 -16.39
C ARG A 204 6.46 20.15 -15.78
N ASP A 205 6.62 20.64 -14.55
CA ASP A 205 5.58 21.31 -13.75
C ASP A 205 4.32 20.47 -13.52
N MET A 206 4.43 19.15 -13.67
CA MET A 206 3.33 18.20 -13.42
C MET A 206 3.37 17.70 -11.98
N LYS A 207 2.26 17.11 -11.51
CA LYS A 207 2.15 16.41 -10.23
C LYS A 207 2.02 14.91 -10.44
N ILE A 208 2.40 14.13 -9.43
CA ILE A 208 2.19 12.68 -9.41
C ILE A 208 1.62 12.28 -8.06
N ILE A 209 0.62 11.41 -8.08
CA ILE A 209 0.10 10.69 -6.92
C ILE A 209 0.15 9.19 -7.20
N ILE A 210 0.22 8.40 -6.13
CA ILE A 210 0.19 6.94 -6.19
C ILE A 210 -1.00 6.40 -5.41
N ASP A 211 -1.45 5.21 -5.79
CA ASP A 211 -2.48 4.47 -5.06
C ASP A 211 -1.93 3.92 -3.74
N GLY A 212 -2.59 4.26 -2.63
CA GLY A 212 -2.24 3.83 -1.28
C GLY A 212 -3.19 2.74 -0.79
N VAL A 213 -2.84 1.48 -1.02
CA VAL A 213 -3.69 0.33 -0.67
C VAL A 213 -3.47 -0.09 0.78
N PHE A 214 -3.96 0.70 1.74
CA PHE A 214 -3.70 0.47 3.18
C PHE A 214 -4.76 -0.34 3.91
N ASN A 215 -5.88 -0.64 3.25
CA ASN A 215 -6.95 -1.41 3.89
C ASN A 215 -6.58 -2.88 4.07
N HIS A 216 -5.79 -3.44 3.14
CA HIS A 216 -5.62 -4.87 2.96
C HIS A 216 -4.30 -5.18 2.25
N VAL A 217 -3.84 -6.43 2.26
CA VAL A 217 -2.54 -6.88 1.72
C VAL A 217 -2.70 -8.20 0.98
N GLY A 218 -1.80 -8.50 0.05
CA GLY A 218 -1.82 -9.80 -0.61
C GLY A 218 -1.48 -10.93 0.35
N ILE A 219 -1.94 -12.15 0.04
CA ILE A 219 -1.56 -13.36 0.79
C ILE A 219 -0.04 -13.47 1.00
N PRO A 220 0.85 -13.16 0.03
CA PRO A 220 2.29 -13.29 0.24
C PRO A 220 2.91 -12.21 1.15
N PHE A 221 2.11 -11.29 1.72
CA PHE A 221 2.63 -10.25 2.60
C PHE A 221 3.41 -10.82 3.78
N TRP A 222 4.63 -10.30 4.00
CA TRP A 222 5.59 -10.90 4.91
C TRP A 222 5.07 -11.08 6.34
N ALA A 223 4.30 -10.11 6.86
CA ALA A 223 3.73 -10.19 8.21
C ALA A 223 2.58 -11.20 8.27
N PHE A 224 1.78 -11.29 7.22
CA PHE A 224 0.68 -12.24 7.12
C PHE A 224 1.20 -13.68 7.05
N GLN A 225 2.27 -13.90 6.28
CA GLN A 225 2.97 -15.19 6.23
C GLN A 225 3.56 -15.59 7.60
N ASP A 226 4.07 -14.63 8.38
CA ASP A 226 4.52 -14.89 9.75
C ASP A 226 3.36 -15.33 10.67
N VAL A 227 2.18 -14.69 10.56
CA VAL A 227 0.96 -15.09 11.28
C VAL A 227 0.48 -16.47 10.84
N LYS A 228 0.43 -16.75 9.54
CA LYS A 228 0.04 -18.08 9.03
C LYS A 228 0.98 -19.17 9.55
N LYS A 229 2.28 -18.90 9.64
CA LYS A 229 3.29 -19.87 10.08
C LYS A 229 3.35 -20.05 11.62
N LYS A 230 3.25 -18.97 12.39
CA LYS A 230 3.46 -18.99 13.86
C LYS A 230 2.15 -18.97 14.64
N GLY A 231 1.03 -18.74 13.97
CA GLY A 231 -0.28 -18.56 14.58
C GLY A 231 -0.25 -17.54 15.70
N ARG A 232 -0.75 -17.95 16.87
CA ARG A 232 -0.83 -17.12 18.09
C ARG A 232 0.52 -16.63 18.64
N GLN A 233 1.63 -17.18 18.17
CA GLN A 233 2.98 -16.77 18.59
C GLN A 233 3.56 -15.65 17.72
N SER A 234 2.90 -15.27 16.61
CA SER A 234 3.35 -14.15 15.79
C SER A 234 3.19 -12.83 16.54
N LYS A 235 4.24 -11.99 16.51
CA LYS A 235 4.16 -10.61 17.01
C LYS A 235 3.33 -9.68 16.12
N TYR A 236 2.94 -10.14 14.93
CA TYR A 236 2.12 -9.39 13.97
C TYR A 236 0.66 -9.82 13.99
N LEU A 237 0.25 -10.68 14.94
CA LEU A 237 -1.12 -11.20 15.01
C LEU A 237 -2.16 -10.07 15.00
N ASP A 238 -1.93 -9.03 15.81
CA ASP A 238 -2.87 -7.91 15.98
C ASP A 238 -2.95 -6.97 14.75
N TRP A 239 -2.19 -7.24 13.68
CA TRP A 239 -2.30 -6.51 12.42
C TRP A 239 -3.46 -7.01 11.54
N PHE A 240 -3.97 -8.22 11.83
CA PHE A 240 -4.98 -8.89 10.99
C PHE A 240 -6.17 -9.37 11.83
N ILE A 241 -7.30 -9.56 11.17
CA ILE A 241 -8.50 -10.13 11.78
C ILE A 241 -8.52 -11.62 11.44
N ILE A 242 -8.01 -12.44 12.37
CA ILE A 242 -7.94 -13.90 12.23
C ILE A 242 -9.14 -14.55 12.95
N ASN A 243 -9.91 -15.36 12.22
CA ASN A 243 -11.10 -16.05 12.72
C ASN A 243 -10.74 -17.42 13.29
N SER A 244 -9.87 -18.17 12.62
CA SER A 244 -9.35 -19.47 13.07
C SER A 244 -7.92 -19.68 12.61
N PHE A 245 -7.19 -20.53 13.34
CA PHE A 245 -5.84 -20.96 12.96
C PHE A 245 -5.90 -22.37 12.42
N ASP A 246 -5.01 -22.65 11.47
CA ASP A 246 -4.76 -23.98 10.94
C ASP A 246 -4.37 -24.97 12.06
N ASN A 247 -4.91 -26.18 11.99
CA ASN A 247 -4.51 -27.28 12.86
C ASN A 247 -3.50 -28.17 12.13
N PRO A 248 -2.20 -28.15 12.50
CA PRO A 248 -1.19 -28.92 11.79
C PRO A 248 -1.36 -30.45 11.90
N ALA A 249 -2.32 -30.93 12.69
CA ALA A 249 -2.67 -32.34 12.82
C ALA A 249 -3.72 -32.81 11.79
N THR A 250 -4.35 -31.91 11.03
CA THR A 250 -5.32 -32.22 9.98
C THR A 250 -4.71 -31.98 8.60
N SER A 251 -5.35 -32.52 7.56
CA SER A 251 -4.92 -32.35 6.17
C SER A 251 -5.54 -31.13 5.49
N GLU A 252 -6.56 -30.54 6.10
CA GLU A 252 -7.29 -29.39 5.58
C GLU A 252 -6.66 -28.11 6.13
N ASP A 253 -6.56 -27.05 5.31
CA ASP A 253 -6.14 -25.72 5.80
C ASP A 253 -7.35 -25.04 6.46
N GLU A 254 -7.35 -24.94 7.79
CA GLU A 254 -8.44 -24.29 8.54
C GLU A 254 -8.13 -22.83 8.91
N PHE A 255 -7.13 -22.21 8.27
CA PHE A 255 -6.79 -20.82 8.51
C PHE A 255 -7.82 -19.87 7.88
N GLU A 256 -8.69 -19.30 8.72
CA GLU A 256 -9.71 -18.34 8.29
C GLU A 256 -9.42 -16.93 8.81
N TYR A 257 -9.67 -15.94 7.96
CA TYR A 257 -9.38 -14.53 8.24
C TYR A 257 -10.34 -13.62 7.45
N GLN A 258 -10.44 -12.36 7.86
CA GLN A 258 -11.25 -11.37 7.16
C GLN A 258 -10.45 -10.71 6.03
N GLY A 259 -10.86 -10.96 4.80
CA GLY A 259 -10.40 -10.22 3.61
C GLY A 259 -11.30 -9.03 3.26
N TRP A 260 -10.88 -8.23 2.28
CA TRP A 260 -11.58 -7.07 1.77
C TRP A 260 -12.93 -7.46 1.17
N TYR A 261 -14.03 -7.01 1.80
CA TYR A 261 -15.39 -7.41 1.43
C TYR A 261 -15.59 -8.94 1.33
N GLY A 262 -14.83 -9.73 2.10
CA GLY A 262 -14.88 -11.20 2.07
C GLY A 262 -14.10 -11.85 0.92
N VAL A 263 -13.37 -11.08 0.11
CA VAL A 263 -12.38 -11.60 -0.84
C VAL A 263 -11.15 -11.99 -0.04
N THR A 264 -10.89 -13.28 0.14
CA THR A 264 -9.77 -13.80 0.95
C THR A 264 -8.40 -13.51 0.35
N ASP A 265 -8.36 -13.16 -0.93
CA ASP A 265 -7.12 -12.93 -1.69
C ASP A 265 -6.59 -11.49 -1.53
N LEU A 266 -7.39 -10.61 -0.91
CA LEU A 266 -7.14 -9.19 -0.71
C LEU A 266 -7.36 -8.78 0.73
#